data_AF-A0A9P9FY09-F1
#
_entry.id   AF-A0A9P9FY09-F1
#
_cell.length_a   1.000
_cell.length_b   1.000
_cell.length_c   1.000
_cell.angle_alpha   90.00
_cell.angle_beta   90.00
_cell.angle_gamma   90.00
#
_symmetry.space_group_name_H-M   'P 1'
#
loop_
_entity.id
_entity.type
_entity.pdbx_description
1 polymer ?
#
loop_
_entity_poly.entity_id
_entity_poly.type
_entity_poly.pdbx_seq_one_letter_code
_entity_poly.pdbx_strand_id
1 'polypeptide(L)' 'SKAIKAGDWVLTQGTGGAGLAVIQFAAAAVATIVSIILSNKKAKTLKELSASYIINY' A
#
# COMPACT_ATOMS: atom_id res chain seq x y z
N SER A 1 -20.38 4.00 -6.47
CA SER A 1 -18.95 3.64 -6.50
C SER A 1 -18.56 3.07 -5.15
N LYS A 2 -17.68 2.06 -5.10
CA LYS A 2 -17.19 1.49 -3.84
C LYS A 2 -15.84 2.16 -3.51
N ALA A 3 -15.90 3.33 -2.89
CA ALA A 3 -14.71 4.06 -2.45
C ALA A 3 -14.07 3.36 -1.24
N ILE A 4 -12.75 3.52 -1.06
CA ILE A 4 -12.04 3.07 0.13
C ILE A 4 -12.54 3.86 1.33
N LYS A 5 -12.78 3.17 2.45
CA LYS A 5 -13.25 3.76 3.70
C LYS A 5 -12.26 3.48 4.83
N ALA A 6 -12.39 4.25 5.90
CA ALA A 6 -11.64 4.02 7.12
C ALA A 6 -11.91 2.61 7.64
N GLY A 7 -10.83 1.90 7.99
CA GLY A 7 -10.89 0.50 8.44
C GLY A 7 -10.92 -0.56 7.33
N ASP A 8 -11.00 -0.17 6.05
CA ASP A 8 -10.85 -1.12 4.95
C ASP A 8 -9.44 -1.70 4.89
N TRP A 9 -9.31 -2.90 4.32
CA TRP A 9 -8.04 -3.54 4.05
C TRP A 9 -7.74 -3.46 2.56
N VAL A 10 -6.59 -2.87 2.22
CA VAL A 10 -6.18 -2.66 0.84
C VAL A 10 -4.89 -3.42 0.57
N LEU A 11 -5.00 -4.44 -0.29
CA LEU A 11 -3.86 -5.19 -0.80
C LEU A 11 -3.32 -4.51 -2.05
N THR A 12 -2.01 -4.26 -2.06
CA THR A 12 -1.28 -3.67 -3.18
C THR A 12 -0.13 -4.58 -3.56
N GLN A 13 0.15 -4.69 -4.85
CA GLN A 13 1.24 -5.52 -5.35
C GLN A 13 2.13 -4.70 -6.27
N GLY A 14 3.44 -4.79 -6.03
CA GLY A 14 4.44 -4.03 -6.77
C GLY A 14 4.51 -2.55 -6.38
N THR A 15 5.40 -1.84 -7.07
CA THR A 15 5.74 -0.43 -6.79
C THR A 15 5.68 0.43 -8.04
N GLY A 16 4.84 0.05 -9.00
CA GLY A 16 4.56 0.87 -10.19
C GLY A 16 3.69 2.07 -9.83
N GLY A 17 3.50 2.99 -10.79
CA GLY A 17 2.72 4.22 -10.56
C GLY A 17 1.30 3.97 -9.99
N ALA A 18 0.62 2.94 -10.48
CA ALA A 18 -0.69 2.54 -9.97
C ALA A 18 -0.65 2.06 -8.51
N GLY A 19 0.32 1.21 -8.16
CA GLY A 19 0.47 0.68 -6.80
C GLY A 19 0.75 1.79 -5.78
N LEU A 20 1.65 2.71 -6.12
CA LEU A 20 1.98 3.85 -5.25
C LEU A 20 0.81 4.83 -5.10
N ALA A 21 -0.01 5.02 -6.14
CA ALA A 21 -1.21 5.83 -6.05
C ALA A 21 -2.25 5.21 -5.10
N VAL A 22 -2.49 3.89 -5.22
CA VAL A 22 -3.44 3.17 -4.33
C VAL A 22 -3.04 3.30 -2.87
N ILE A 23 -1.75 3.15 -2.55
CA ILE A 23 -1.25 3.29 -1.18
C ILE A 23 -1.56 4.68 -0.61
N GLN A 24 -1.35 5.73 -1.39
CA GLN A 24 -1.63 7.11 -0.95
C GLN A 24 -3.13 7.37 -0.76
N PHE A 25 -3.98 6.88 -1.67
CA PHE A 25 -5.43 6.99 -1.50
C PHE A 25 -5.94 6.18 -0.31
N ALA A 26 -5.41 4.98 -0.10
CA ALA A 26 -5.73 4.15 1.05
C ALA A 26 -5.28 4.80 2.36
N ALA A 27 -4.09 5.41 2.38
CA ALA A 27 -3.59 6.13 3.55
C ALA A 27 -4.46 7.34 3.87
N ALA A 28 -4.84 8.12 2.86
CA ALA A 28 -5.76 9.26 3.02
C ALA A 28 -7.16 8.83 3.51
N ALA A 29 -7.58 7.62 3.17
CA ALA A 29 -8.85 7.04 3.62
C ALA A 29 -8.75 6.37 5.00
N VAL A 30 -7.58 6.37 5.66
CA VAL A 30 -7.34 5.67 6.95
C VAL A 30 -7.63 4.15 6.83
N ALA A 31 -7.23 3.57 5.71
CA ALA A 31 -7.30 2.13 5.47
C ALA A 31 -6.00 1.43 5.90
N THR A 32 -6.11 0.14 6.18
CA THR A 32 -4.95 -0.73 6.46
C THR A 32 -4.33 -1.19 5.15
N ILE A 33 -3.04 -0.93 4.94
CA ILE A 33 -2.37 -1.18 3.67
C ILE A 33 -1.42 -2.37 3.80
N VAL A 34 -1.62 -3.38 2.95
CA VAL A 34 -0.73 -4.53 2.81
C VAL A 34 -0.07 -4.46 1.44
N SER A 35 1.27 -4.43 1.39
CA SER A 35 2.03 -4.37 0.14
C SER A 35 2.88 -5.60 -0.06
N ILE A 36 2.74 -6.26 -1.23
CA ILE A 36 3.56 -7.39 -1.65
C ILE A 36 4.64 -6.91 -2.62
N ILE A 37 5.90 -7.22 -2.34
CA ILE A 37 7.06 -6.86 -3.17
C ILE A 37 7.98 -8.05 -3.40
N LEU A 38 8.76 -7.97 -4.48
CA LEU A 38 9.77 -8.97 -4.88
C LEU A 38 11.20 -8.61 -4.45
N SER A 39 11.39 -7.45 -3.80
CA SER A 39 12.74 -6.97 -3.44
C SER A 39 12.71 -5.96 -2.31
N ASN A 40 13.53 -6.21 -1.30
CA ASN A 40 13.69 -5.34 -0.12
C ASN A 40 14.13 -3.90 -0.46
N LYS A 41 14.73 -3.65 -1.63
CA LYS A 41 15.18 -2.31 -2.04
C LYS A 41 14.05 -1.28 -2.04
N LYS A 42 12.79 -1.73 -2.20
CA LYS A 42 11.62 -0.85 -2.28
C LYS A 42 10.76 -0.84 -1.01
N ALA A 43 11.11 -1.64 -0.01
CA ALA A 43 10.38 -1.70 1.25
C ALA A 43 10.43 -0.36 2.00
N LYS A 44 11.56 0.36 1.93
CA LYS A 44 11.73 1.66 2.59
C LYS A 44 10.73 2.70 2.07
N THR A 45 10.60 2.83 0.75
CA THR A 45 9.62 3.72 0.11
C THR A 45 8.19 3.37 0.48
N LEU A 46 7.86 2.07 0.56
CA LEU A 46 6.51 1.65 0.97
C LEU A 46 6.19 2.01 2.42
N LYS A 47 7.17 1.87 3.33
CA LYS A 47 7.01 2.34 4.72
C LYS A 47 6.81 3.85 4.80
N GLU A 48 7.58 4.62 4.04
CA GLU A 48 7.44 6.08 3.96
C GLU A 48 6.05 6.48 3.44
N LEU A 49 5.44 5.65 2.59
CA LEU A 49 4.09 5.85 2.07
C LEU A 49 2.97 5.28 2.96
N SER A 50 3.26 4.95 4.22
CA SER A 50 2.29 4.42 5.20
C SER A 50 1.77 3.00 4.91
N ALA A 51 2.53 2.17 4.19
CA ALA A 51 2.22 0.73 4.12
C ALA A 51 2.33 0.11 5.53
N SER A 52 1.22 -0.40 6.05
CA SER A 52 1.14 -0.99 7.39
C SER A 52 1.88 -2.33 7.46
N TYR A 53 1.74 -3.14 6.43
CA TYR A 53 2.38 -4.45 6.31
C TYR A 53 3.09 -4.58 4.97
N ILE A 54 4.32 -5.08 4.99
CA ILE A 54 5.10 -5.35 3.79
C ILE A 54 5.50 -6.81 3.80
N ILE A 55 5.05 -7.55 2.79
CA ILE A 55 5.37 -8.95 2.58
C ILE A 55 6.36 -9.01 1.42
N ASN A 56 7.51 -9.64 1.66
CA ASN A 56 8.51 -9.87 0.64
C ASN A 56 8.52 -11.37 0.26
N TYR A 57 8.45 -11.65 -1.03
CA TYR A 57 8.55 -12.97 -1.63
C TYR A 57 9.59 -12.92 -2.75
#